data_AF-B8D4P8-F1
#
_entry.id   AF-B8D4P8-F1
#
_cell.length_a   1.000
_cell.length_b   1.000
_cell.length_c   1.000
_cell.angle_alpha   90.00
_cell.angle_beta   90.00
_cell.angle_gamma   90.00
#
_symmetry.space_group_name_H-M   'P 1'
#
loop_
_entity.id
_entity.type
_entity.pdbx_description
1 polymer ?
#
loop_
_entity_poly.entity_id
_entity_poly.type
_entity_poly.pdbx_seq_one_letter_code
_entity_poly.pdbx_strand_id
1 'polypeptide(L)'
;MGFISWLVSIVYKILFLKGDTGFRQAHWIVKMLHLSLTVFILLENNLRSLTGMAVLSLILGLISPGYEWTISILALSSVISLYMSLTALIASIIGFAPVDASLIPLIAVKTLALSVIVAFVFMIVSPLEISSLLIKLGARRVGNIPLLIWRLMPYGLKSFTESLAIGYVKKEKTLNRIPPAVASLLEIGGFIEEYCFYKLNTPAKYPVLPVYSFKYSIILAVNDIIYFLLFYTFNIFIS
;
A
#
# COMPACT_ATOMS: atom_id res chain seq x y z
N MET A 1 -15.03 -0.76 19.71
CA MET A 1 -13.74 -1.12 19.06
C MET A 1 -12.69 -0.11 19.49
N GLY A 2 -11.53 -0.57 19.97
CA GLY A 2 -10.42 0.32 20.32
C GLY A 2 -9.68 0.86 19.09
N PHE A 3 -9.00 1.99 19.23
CA PHE A 3 -8.24 2.66 18.15
C PHE A 3 -7.27 1.73 17.42
N ILE A 4 -6.56 0.86 18.14
CA ILE A 4 -5.61 -0.10 17.58
C ILE A 4 -6.31 -1.10 16.64
N SER A 5 -7.48 -1.61 17.05
CA SER A 5 -8.26 -2.54 16.22
C SER A 5 -8.77 -1.88 14.93
N TRP A 6 -9.18 -0.62 15.01
CA TRP A 6 -9.57 0.18 13.85
C TRP A 6 -8.40 0.40 12.88
N LEU A 7 -7.22 0.75 13.39
CA LEU A 7 -6.02 0.98 12.58
C LEU A 7 -5.55 -0.31 11.88
N VAL A 8 -5.52 -1.44 12.59
CA VAL A 8 -5.18 -2.76 12.00
C VAL A 8 -6.18 -3.13 10.90
N SER A 9 -7.48 -2.85 11.10
CA SER A 9 -8.50 -3.09 10.08
C SER A 9 -8.29 -2.22 8.83
N ILE A 10 -7.94 -0.95 9.00
CA ILE A 10 -7.62 -0.04 7.88
C ILE A 10 -6.42 -0.56 7.09
N VAL A 11 -5.33 -0.94 7.78
CA VAL A 11 -4.12 -1.49 7.13
C VAL A 11 -4.46 -2.76 6.34
N TYR A 12 -5.26 -3.65 6.93
CA TYR A 12 -5.74 -4.85 6.26
C TYR A 12 -6.53 -4.52 4.99
N LYS A 13 -7.47 -3.57 5.07
CA LYS A 13 -8.29 -3.15 3.92
C LYS A 13 -7.49 -2.45 2.82
N ILE A 14 -6.46 -1.69 3.17
CA ILE A 14 -5.61 -1.01 2.18
C ILE A 14 -4.76 -2.01 1.41
N LEU A 15 -4.17 -2.99 2.09
CA LEU A 15 -3.17 -3.87 1.48
C LEU A 15 -3.72 -5.20 0.97
N PHE A 16 -4.76 -5.75 1.62
CA PHE A 16 -5.13 -7.17 1.46
C PHE A 16 -6.59 -7.44 1.09
N LEU A 17 -7.45 -6.42 0.97
CA LEU A 17 -8.90 -6.59 0.76
C LEU A 17 -9.27 -7.57 -0.37
N LYS A 18 -8.52 -7.57 -1.47
CA LYS A 18 -8.85 -8.34 -2.68
C LYS A 18 -7.74 -9.26 -3.22
N GLY A 19 -6.71 -9.54 -2.43
CA GLY A 19 -5.63 -10.47 -2.82
C GLY A 19 -4.98 -10.10 -4.17
N ASP A 20 -4.71 -11.08 -5.03
CA ASP A 20 -4.08 -10.90 -6.35
C ASP A 20 -5.09 -10.59 -7.48
N THR A 21 -5.97 -9.61 -7.27
CA THR A 21 -6.95 -9.17 -8.28
C THR A 21 -6.83 -7.67 -8.60
N GLY A 22 -7.45 -7.22 -9.69
CA GLY A 22 -7.44 -5.81 -10.08
C GLY A 22 -6.15 -5.36 -10.75
N PHE A 23 -5.67 -4.16 -10.42
CA PHE A 23 -4.45 -3.60 -11.00
C PHE A 23 -3.18 -4.40 -10.71
N ARG A 24 -3.19 -5.29 -9.71
CA ARG A 24 -2.13 -6.29 -9.51
C ARG A 24 -1.96 -7.24 -10.68
N GLN A 25 -2.99 -7.42 -11.52
CA GLN A 25 -2.92 -8.24 -12.72
C GLN A 25 -2.57 -7.41 -13.97
N ALA A 26 -2.33 -6.10 -13.84
CA ALA A 26 -1.84 -5.31 -14.98
C ALA A 26 -0.48 -5.83 -15.45
N HIS A 27 -0.19 -5.70 -16.74
CA HIS A 27 1.07 -6.14 -17.31
C HIS A 27 2.25 -5.39 -16.69
N TRP A 28 3.35 -6.10 -16.39
CA TRP A 28 4.51 -5.54 -15.70
C TRP A 28 5.10 -4.30 -16.41
N ILE A 29 5.07 -4.26 -17.75
CA ILE A 29 5.55 -3.11 -18.53
C ILE A 29 4.75 -1.85 -18.20
N VAL A 30 3.42 -1.95 -18.15
CA VAL A 30 2.56 -0.80 -17.85
C VAL A 30 2.76 -0.35 -16.40
N LYS A 31 2.93 -1.29 -15.47
CA LYS A 31 3.28 -0.95 -14.09
C LYS A 31 4.63 -0.22 -13.98
N MET A 32 5.65 -0.68 -14.71
CA MET A 32 6.95 -0.01 -14.72
C MET A 32 6.86 1.40 -15.32
N LEU A 33 6.07 1.57 -16.37
CA LEU A 33 5.77 2.88 -16.94
C LEU A 33 5.06 3.77 -15.91
N HIS A 34 4.00 3.29 -15.27
CA HIS A 34 3.28 3.99 -14.20
C HIS A 34 4.22 4.41 -13.06
N LEU A 35 5.05 3.48 -12.56
CA LEU A 35 6.03 3.75 -11.51
C LEU A 35 7.03 4.83 -11.93
N SER A 36 7.57 4.72 -13.15
CA SER A 36 8.52 5.72 -13.65
C SER A 36 7.89 7.11 -13.72
N LEU A 37 6.68 7.23 -14.29
CA LEU A 37 5.95 8.50 -14.36
C LEU A 37 5.63 9.05 -12.96
N THR A 38 5.23 8.19 -12.02
CA THR A 38 4.96 8.63 -10.65
C THR A 38 6.21 9.22 -10.01
N VAL A 39 7.38 8.58 -10.16
CA VAL A 39 8.65 9.09 -9.63
C VAL A 39 9.03 10.42 -10.28
N PHE A 40 8.92 10.54 -11.61
CA PHE A 40 9.21 11.79 -12.31
C PHE A 40 8.34 12.96 -11.81
N ILE A 41 7.03 12.75 -11.66
CA ILE A 41 6.11 13.81 -11.19
C ILE A 41 6.36 14.15 -9.70
N LEU A 42 6.71 13.15 -8.89
CA LEU A 42 7.08 13.37 -7.48
C LEU A 42 8.33 14.27 -7.35
N LEU A 43 9.31 14.10 -8.25
CA LEU A 43 10.55 14.89 -8.25
C LEU A 43 10.32 16.35 -8.70
N GLU A 44 9.42 16.60 -9.64
CA GLU A 44 9.06 17.96 -10.07
C GLU A 44 8.40 18.76 -8.95
N ASN A 45 7.77 18.07 -7.98
CA ASN A 45 7.20 18.67 -6.78
C ASN A 45 6.10 19.72 -7.06
N ASN A 46 5.40 19.58 -8.18
CA ASN A 46 4.28 20.46 -8.56
C ASN A 46 2.99 20.04 -7.85
N LEU A 47 2.39 20.96 -7.07
CA LEU A 47 1.16 20.70 -6.32
C LEU A 47 0.00 20.26 -7.22
N ARG A 48 -0.17 20.87 -8.39
CA ARG A 48 -1.29 20.56 -9.29
C ARG A 48 -1.16 19.15 -9.85
N SER A 49 0.04 18.76 -10.29
CA SER A 49 0.33 17.42 -10.79
C SER A 49 0.15 16.38 -9.68
N LEU A 50 0.65 16.65 -8.46
CA LEU A 50 0.51 15.78 -7.30
C LEU A 50 -0.97 15.54 -6.91
N THR A 51 -1.74 16.61 -6.80
CA THR A 51 -3.17 16.52 -6.46
C THR A 51 -3.97 15.84 -7.56
N GLY A 52 -3.69 16.14 -8.83
CA GLY A 52 -4.30 15.45 -9.97
C GLY A 52 -4.01 13.94 -9.96
N MET A 53 -2.76 13.55 -9.72
CA MET A 53 -2.37 12.15 -9.57
C MET A 53 -3.08 11.45 -8.40
N ALA A 54 -3.18 12.12 -7.25
CA ALA A 54 -3.85 11.56 -6.08
C ALA A 54 -5.35 11.33 -6.35
N VAL A 55 -6.03 12.29 -6.97
CA VAL A 55 -7.44 12.14 -7.37
C VAL A 55 -7.63 10.97 -8.34
N LEU A 56 -6.77 10.88 -9.36
CA LEU A 56 -6.82 9.78 -10.31
C LEU A 56 -6.51 8.42 -9.64
N SER A 57 -5.56 8.37 -8.69
CA SER A 57 -5.28 7.17 -7.90
C SER A 57 -6.48 6.72 -7.08
N LEU A 58 -7.25 7.66 -6.51
CA LEU A 58 -8.51 7.35 -5.82
C LEU A 58 -9.58 6.83 -6.79
N ILE A 59 -9.69 7.42 -7.98
CA ILE A 59 -10.62 6.95 -9.02
C ILE A 59 -10.27 5.52 -9.45
N LEU A 60 -8.99 5.22 -9.66
CA LEU A 60 -8.54 3.86 -9.94
C LEU A 60 -8.86 2.93 -8.76
N GLY A 61 -8.58 3.36 -7.53
CA GLY A 61 -8.93 2.63 -6.32
C GLY A 61 -10.42 2.26 -6.20
N LEU A 62 -11.32 3.13 -6.66
CA LEU A 62 -12.76 2.87 -6.72
C LEU A 62 -13.12 1.78 -7.74
N ILE A 63 -12.43 1.72 -8.88
CA ILE A 63 -12.63 0.68 -9.90
C ILE A 63 -12.18 -0.68 -9.37
N SER A 64 -10.98 -0.74 -8.80
CA SER A 64 -10.46 -1.92 -8.11
C SER A 64 -9.32 -1.48 -7.20
N PRO A 65 -9.33 -1.87 -5.92
CA PRO A 65 -10.10 -2.93 -5.29
C PRO A 65 -11.54 -2.56 -4.84
N GLY A 66 -11.90 -1.28 -4.77
CA GLY A 66 -13.28 -0.83 -4.54
C GLY A 66 -13.46 0.28 -3.50
N TYR A 67 -14.71 0.52 -3.14
CA TYR A 67 -15.11 1.60 -2.22
C TYR A 67 -14.47 1.50 -0.83
N GLU A 68 -14.42 0.30 -0.24
CA GLU A 68 -13.84 0.12 1.10
C GLU A 68 -12.36 0.51 1.18
N TRP A 69 -11.61 0.23 0.12
CA TRP A 69 -10.21 0.62 0.03
C TRP A 69 -10.07 2.14 -0.04
N THR A 70 -10.92 2.78 -0.85
CA THR A 70 -10.88 4.23 -1.07
C THR A 70 -11.16 5.00 0.22
N ILE A 71 -12.15 4.57 1.01
CA ILE A 71 -12.40 5.17 2.33
C ILE A 71 -11.23 4.91 3.27
N SER A 72 -10.72 3.67 3.30
CA SER A 72 -9.64 3.30 4.21
C SER A 72 -8.38 4.10 3.92
N ILE A 73 -8.03 4.30 2.64
CA ILE A 73 -6.85 5.08 2.28
C ILE A 73 -7.05 6.57 2.56
N LEU A 74 -8.24 7.12 2.32
CA LEU A 74 -8.55 8.51 2.68
C LEU A 74 -8.47 8.72 4.20
N ALA A 75 -8.98 7.77 4.99
CA ALA A 75 -8.91 7.82 6.44
C ALA A 75 -7.46 7.74 6.95
N LEU A 76 -6.64 6.84 6.39
CA LEU A 76 -5.24 6.74 6.79
C LEU A 76 -4.42 7.97 6.35
N SER A 77 -4.62 8.41 5.12
CA SER A 77 -3.91 9.55 4.52
C SER A 77 -4.27 10.85 5.23
N SER A 78 -5.52 11.02 5.68
CA SER A 78 -5.92 12.20 6.45
C SER A 78 -5.30 12.22 7.84
N VAL A 79 -5.17 11.07 8.52
CA VAL A 79 -4.46 10.98 9.81
C VAL A 79 -2.99 11.39 9.65
N ILE A 80 -2.31 10.88 8.61
CA ILE A 80 -0.91 11.25 8.31
C ILE A 80 -0.81 12.74 7.99
N SER A 81 -1.71 13.24 7.14
CA SER A 81 -1.77 14.65 6.74
C SER A 81 -1.96 15.58 7.93
N LEU A 82 -2.92 15.28 8.81
CA LEU A 82 -3.18 16.03 10.03
C LEU A 82 -1.97 16.04 10.96
N TYR A 83 -1.32 14.89 11.15
CA TYR A 83 -0.12 14.80 11.97
C TYR A 83 1.01 15.70 11.43
N MET A 84 1.28 15.62 10.11
CA MET A 84 2.33 16.42 9.48
C MET A 84 2.01 17.92 9.46
N SER A 85 0.74 18.29 9.25
CA SER A 85 0.34 19.71 9.29
C SER A 85 0.36 20.29 10.71
N LEU A 86 -0.04 19.51 11.71
CA LEU A 86 -0.03 19.94 13.12
C LEU A 86 1.39 20.08 13.65
N THR A 87 2.27 19.14 13.31
CA THR A 87 3.69 19.24 13.68
C THR A 87 4.35 20.46 13.03
N ALA A 88 4.05 20.75 11.76
CA ALA A 88 4.50 21.97 11.10
C ALA A 88 3.95 23.24 11.77
N LEU A 89 2.66 23.24 12.16
CA LEU A 89 2.04 24.35 12.88
C LEU A 89 2.72 24.61 14.22
N ILE A 90 2.96 23.56 15.01
CA ILE A 90 3.63 23.66 16.31
C ILE A 90 5.06 24.18 16.13
N ALA A 91 5.79 23.67 15.15
CA ALA A 91 7.16 24.11 14.86
C ALA A 91 7.23 25.58 14.42
N SER A 92 6.23 26.04 13.66
CA SER A 92 6.07 27.45 13.26
C SER A 92 5.82 28.35 14.46
N ILE A 93 4.88 27.99 15.34
CA ILE A 93 4.54 28.77 16.53
C ILE A 93 5.72 28.90 17.51
N ILE A 94 6.49 27.84 17.69
CA ILE A 94 7.65 27.85 18.60
C ILE A 94 8.87 28.56 17.95
N GLY A 95 8.81 28.87 16.64
CA GLY A 95 9.90 29.52 15.91
C GLY A 95 11.06 28.59 15.56
N PHE A 96 10.87 27.27 15.67
CA PHE A 96 11.89 26.28 15.30
C PHE A 96 12.02 26.06 13.80
N ALA A 97 10.95 26.33 13.03
CA ALA A 97 10.92 26.10 11.59
C ALA A 97 10.59 27.40 10.84
N PRO A 98 11.28 27.70 9.72
CA PRO A 98 10.97 28.84 8.86
C PRO A 98 9.76 28.54 7.97
N VAL A 99 8.65 28.12 8.57
CA VAL A 99 7.41 27.77 7.87
C VAL A 99 6.35 28.77 8.29
N ASP A 100 5.88 29.56 7.34
CA ASP A 100 4.76 30.47 7.56
C ASP A 100 3.47 29.68 7.82
N ALA A 101 2.66 30.16 8.76
CA ALA A 101 1.38 29.52 9.10
C ALA A 101 0.41 29.41 7.90
N SER A 102 0.55 30.30 6.91
CA SER A 102 -0.20 30.28 5.66
C SER A 102 0.09 29.06 4.77
N LEU A 103 1.25 28.40 4.95
CA LEU A 103 1.67 27.22 4.17
C LEU A 103 1.19 25.89 4.78
N ILE A 104 0.59 25.91 5.98
CA ILE A 104 0.14 24.70 6.67
C ILE A 104 -0.92 23.92 5.86
N PRO A 105 -1.94 24.56 5.26
CA PRO A 105 -2.91 23.85 4.40
C PRO A 105 -2.24 23.21 3.18
N LEU A 106 -1.21 23.85 2.63
CA LEU A 106 -0.44 23.32 1.51
C LEU A 106 0.31 22.04 1.91
N ILE A 107 0.91 22.02 3.10
CA ILE A 107 1.56 20.83 3.66
C ILE A 107 0.53 19.71 3.84
N ALA A 108 -0.66 20.01 4.36
CA ALA A 108 -1.73 19.03 4.54
C ALA A 108 -2.15 18.40 3.19
N VAL A 109 -2.43 19.21 2.17
CA VAL A 109 -2.83 18.73 0.84
C VAL A 109 -1.72 17.90 0.19
N LYS A 110 -0.47 18.36 0.27
CA LYS A 110 0.68 17.67 -0.32
C LYS A 110 0.94 16.32 0.34
N THR A 111 0.90 16.26 1.67
CA THR A 111 1.10 15.01 2.42
C THR A 111 -0.04 14.01 2.18
N LEU A 112 -1.28 14.48 2.05
CA LEU A 112 -2.42 13.65 1.66
C LEU A 112 -2.22 13.09 0.25
N ALA A 113 -1.84 13.93 -0.72
CA ALA A 113 -1.61 13.49 -2.09
C ALA A 113 -0.49 12.44 -2.17
N LEU A 114 0.64 12.70 -1.51
CA LEU A 114 1.78 11.78 -1.47
C LEU A 114 1.42 10.43 -0.84
N SER A 115 0.73 10.43 0.30
CA SER A 115 0.35 9.19 0.98
C SER A 115 -0.61 8.34 0.14
N VAL A 116 -1.57 8.95 -0.54
CA VAL A 116 -2.47 8.27 -1.48
C VAL A 116 -1.69 7.65 -2.66
N ILE A 117 -0.80 8.41 -3.31
CA ILE A 117 -0.01 7.95 -4.45
C ILE A 117 0.87 6.76 -4.04
N VAL A 118 1.59 6.89 -2.91
CA VAL A 118 2.47 5.84 -2.40
C VAL A 118 1.67 4.57 -2.09
N ALA A 119 0.52 4.69 -1.42
CA ALA A 119 -0.30 3.53 -1.11
C ALA A 119 -0.87 2.84 -2.36
N PHE A 120 -1.24 3.62 -3.38
CA PHE A 120 -1.70 3.07 -4.65
C PHE A 120 -0.58 2.31 -5.37
N VAL A 121 0.63 2.87 -5.41
CA VAL A 121 1.84 2.20 -5.93
C VAL A 121 2.08 0.86 -5.23
N PHE A 122 2.08 0.84 -3.90
CA PHE A 122 2.23 -0.41 -3.12
C PHE A 122 1.11 -1.42 -3.41
N MET A 123 -0.10 -0.95 -3.71
CA MET A 123 -1.22 -1.82 -4.01
C MET A 123 -1.08 -2.50 -5.38
N ILE A 124 -0.55 -1.82 -6.40
CA ILE A 124 -0.41 -2.37 -7.76
C ILE A 124 0.74 -3.37 -7.88
N VAL A 125 1.80 -3.20 -7.10
CA VAL A 125 2.98 -4.09 -7.12
C VAL A 125 2.56 -5.49 -6.67
N SER A 126 2.82 -6.50 -7.50
CA SER A 126 2.51 -7.88 -7.17
C SER A 126 3.70 -8.55 -6.45
N PRO A 127 3.49 -9.16 -5.29
CA PRO A 127 4.51 -9.99 -4.62
C PRO A 127 4.96 -11.18 -5.46
N LEU A 128 4.10 -11.70 -6.34
CA LEU A 128 4.44 -12.75 -7.30
C LEU A 128 5.46 -12.25 -8.33
N GLU A 129 5.28 -11.02 -8.82
CA GLU A 129 6.23 -10.39 -9.74
C GLU A 129 7.59 -10.20 -9.07
N ILE A 130 7.62 -9.69 -7.83
CA ILE A 130 8.85 -9.54 -7.04
C ILE A 130 9.54 -10.91 -6.84
N SER A 131 8.78 -11.92 -6.44
CA SER A 131 9.28 -13.29 -6.26
C SER A 131 9.89 -13.83 -7.56
N SER A 132 9.18 -13.68 -8.68
CA SER A 132 9.64 -14.13 -9.99
C SER A 132 10.92 -13.42 -10.44
N LEU A 133 11.04 -12.11 -10.15
CA LEU A 133 12.20 -11.29 -10.49
C LEU A 133 13.41 -11.72 -9.66
N LEU A 134 13.25 -11.94 -8.34
CA LEU A 134 14.30 -12.47 -7.48
C LEU A 134 14.80 -13.85 -7.93
N ILE A 135 13.89 -14.75 -8.34
CA ILE A 135 14.24 -16.07 -8.87
C ILE A 135 15.04 -15.93 -10.18
N LYS A 136 14.62 -15.04 -11.09
CA LYS A 136 15.33 -14.75 -12.35
C LYS A 136 16.72 -14.16 -12.13
N LEU A 137 16.88 -13.29 -11.12
CA LEU A 137 18.17 -12.71 -10.73
C LEU A 137 19.10 -13.70 -10.00
N GLY A 138 18.69 -14.95 -9.79
CA GLY A 138 19.51 -16.00 -9.17
C GLY A 138 19.33 -16.15 -7.66
N ALA A 139 18.52 -15.32 -7.00
CA ALA A 139 18.24 -15.38 -5.57
C ALA A 139 17.17 -16.44 -5.21
N ARG A 140 17.29 -17.65 -5.73
CA ARG A 140 16.26 -18.72 -5.65
C ARG A 140 15.85 -19.11 -4.23
N ARG A 141 16.77 -19.03 -3.25
CA ARG A 141 16.50 -19.36 -1.84
C ARG A 141 15.62 -18.31 -1.14
N VAL A 142 15.78 -17.05 -1.52
CA VAL A 142 15.10 -15.90 -0.90
C VAL A 142 13.87 -15.48 -1.72
N GLY A 143 13.80 -15.86 -2.99
CA GLY A 143 12.74 -15.47 -3.91
C GLY A 143 11.33 -15.85 -3.47
N ASN A 144 11.15 -16.86 -2.62
CA ASN A 144 9.83 -17.25 -2.10
C ASN A 144 9.39 -16.42 -0.89
N ILE A 145 10.31 -15.72 -0.21
CA ILE A 145 10.03 -14.98 1.02
C ILE A 145 8.95 -13.90 0.82
N PRO A 146 9.00 -13.04 -0.22
CA PRO A 146 7.95 -12.03 -0.43
C PRO A 146 6.57 -12.64 -0.58
N LEU A 147 6.47 -13.79 -1.28
CA LEU A 147 5.21 -14.50 -1.52
C LEU A 147 4.67 -15.11 -0.22
N LEU A 148 5.54 -15.74 0.58
CA LEU A 148 5.18 -16.31 1.88
C LEU A 148 4.70 -15.22 2.84
N ILE A 149 5.48 -14.15 3.01
CA ILE A 149 5.09 -13.01 3.86
C ILE A 149 3.74 -12.45 3.41
N TRP A 150 3.57 -12.25 2.11
CA TRP A 150 2.34 -11.69 1.58
C TRP A 150 1.11 -12.57 1.81
N ARG A 151 1.27 -13.90 1.74
CA ARG A 151 0.18 -14.84 2.03
C ARG A 151 -0.10 -14.97 3.51
N LEU A 152 0.92 -14.89 4.37
CA LEU A 152 0.77 -15.05 5.82
C LEU A 152 0.26 -13.80 6.53
N MET A 153 0.62 -12.61 6.04
CA MET A 153 0.26 -11.34 6.68
C MET A 153 -1.26 -11.14 6.86
N PRO A 154 -2.14 -11.44 5.87
CA PRO A 154 -3.59 -11.39 6.06
C PRO A 154 -4.10 -12.26 7.21
N TYR A 155 -3.59 -13.49 7.35
CA TYR A 155 -3.99 -14.39 8.44
C TYR A 155 -3.59 -13.84 9.79
N GLY A 156 -2.38 -13.28 9.89
CA GLY A 156 -1.92 -12.62 11.11
C GLY A 156 -2.75 -11.41 11.48
N LEU A 157 -2.95 -10.49 10.53
CA LEU A 157 -3.78 -9.30 10.77
C LEU A 157 -5.20 -9.68 11.18
N LYS A 158 -5.81 -10.69 10.53
CA LYS A 158 -7.13 -11.19 10.90
C LYS A 158 -7.16 -11.75 12.32
N SER A 159 -6.22 -12.64 12.67
CA SER A 159 -6.10 -13.18 14.03
C SER A 159 -5.93 -12.08 15.09
N PHE A 160 -5.13 -11.05 14.80
CA PHE A 160 -5.00 -9.87 15.66
C PHE A 160 -6.34 -9.12 15.83
N THR A 161 -7.08 -8.87 14.74
CA THR A 161 -8.38 -8.19 14.82
C THR A 161 -9.39 -8.98 15.63
N GLU A 162 -9.47 -10.29 15.45
CA GLU A 162 -10.37 -11.18 16.18
C GLU A 162 -9.99 -11.27 17.66
N SER A 163 -8.70 -11.42 17.97
CA SER A 163 -8.21 -11.45 19.36
C SER A 163 -8.53 -10.14 20.09
N LEU A 164 -8.33 -8.99 19.45
CA LEU A 164 -8.67 -7.68 20.02
C LEU A 164 -10.18 -7.52 20.21
N ALA A 165 -11.00 -8.02 19.28
CA ALA A 165 -12.46 -7.99 19.40
C ALA A 165 -12.95 -8.83 20.59
N ILE A 166 -12.40 -10.04 20.77
CA ILE A 166 -12.72 -10.89 21.94
C ILE A 166 -12.30 -10.19 23.23
N GLY A 167 -11.12 -9.58 23.27
CA GLY A 167 -10.67 -8.83 24.44
C GLY A 167 -11.57 -7.66 24.78
N TYR A 168 -12.08 -6.95 23.77
CA TYR A 168 -13.06 -5.88 23.97
C TYR A 168 -14.36 -6.40 24.60
N VAL A 169 -14.90 -7.53 24.12
CA VAL A 169 -16.09 -8.16 24.70
C VAL A 169 -15.84 -8.62 26.14
N LYS A 170 -14.65 -9.15 26.42
CA LYS A 170 -14.22 -9.57 27.76
C LYS A 170 -13.76 -8.43 28.67
N LYS A 171 -13.75 -7.18 28.20
CA LYS A 171 -13.20 -5.99 28.90
C LYS A 171 -11.75 -6.16 29.36
N GLU A 172 -10.95 -6.91 28.60
CA GLU A 172 -9.52 -7.11 28.83
C GLU A 172 -8.69 -5.97 28.22
N LYS A 173 -7.50 -5.70 28.79
CA LYS A 173 -6.54 -4.75 28.21
C LYS A 173 -6.06 -5.25 26.84
N THR A 174 -5.91 -4.35 25.87
CA THR A 174 -5.47 -4.68 24.50
C THR A 174 -4.12 -5.41 24.47
N LEU A 175 -3.18 -5.00 25.32
CA LEU A 175 -1.85 -5.63 25.42
C LEU A 175 -1.94 -7.11 25.81
N ASN A 176 -2.94 -7.51 26.61
CA ASN A 176 -3.11 -8.89 27.06
C ASN A 176 -3.62 -9.80 25.92
N ARG A 177 -4.11 -9.23 24.81
CA ARG A 177 -4.61 -9.95 23.64
C ARG A 177 -3.56 -10.15 22.54
N ILE A 178 -2.40 -9.50 22.66
CA ILE A 178 -1.27 -9.67 21.74
C ILE A 178 -0.70 -11.09 21.84
N PRO A 179 -0.39 -11.64 23.03
CA PRO A 179 0.18 -12.99 23.12
C PRO A 179 -0.73 -14.08 22.53
N PRO A 180 -2.05 -14.10 22.76
CA PRO A 180 -2.96 -15.04 22.09
C PRO A 180 -2.95 -14.93 20.57
N ALA A 181 -2.91 -13.71 20.01
CA ALA A 181 -2.85 -13.52 18.55
C ALA A 181 -1.53 -14.04 17.96
N VAL A 182 -0.41 -13.82 18.67
CA VAL A 182 0.90 -14.35 18.28
C VAL A 182 0.94 -15.88 18.40
N ALA A 183 0.36 -16.45 19.46
CA ALA A 183 0.29 -17.90 19.63
C ALA A 183 -0.46 -18.58 18.47
N SER A 184 -1.62 -18.04 18.06
CA SER A 184 -2.34 -18.53 16.89
C SER A 184 -1.52 -18.43 15.60
N LEU A 185 -0.70 -17.39 15.44
CA LEU A 185 0.20 -17.27 14.30
C LEU A 185 1.33 -18.30 14.31
N LEU A 186 1.90 -18.59 15.49
CA LEU A 186 2.93 -19.62 15.65
C LEU A 186 2.38 -21.01 15.36
N GLU A 187 1.15 -21.31 15.80
CA GLU A 187 0.46 -22.56 15.46
C GLU A 187 0.27 -22.72 13.95
N ILE A 188 -0.18 -21.67 13.25
CA ILE A 188 -0.30 -21.67 11.78
C ILE A 188 1.07 -21.92 11.13
N GLY A 189 2.13 -21.31 11.66
CA GLY A 189 3.51 -21.55 11.23
C GLY A 189 3.89 -23.03 11.36
N GLY A 190 3.65 -23.62 12.53
CA GLY A 190 3.89 -25.05 12.79
C GLY A 190 3.14 -25.97 11.81
N PHE A 191 1.85 -25.70 11.54
CA PHE A 191 1.09 -26.46 10.56
C PHE A 191 1.66 -26.36 9.14
N ILE A 192 2.14 -25.18 8.74
CA ILE A 192 2.75 -24.98 7.42
C ILE A 192 4.07 -25.72 7.34
N GLU A 193 4.88 -25.70 8.40
CA GLU A 193 6.14 -26.45 8.47
C GLU A 193 5.87 -27.95 8.38
N GLU A 194 4.93 -28.50 9.15
CA GLU A 194 4.54 -29.91 9.08
C GLU A 194 4.03 -30.30 7.69
N TYR A 195 3.17 -29.47 7.09
CA TYR A 195 2.65 -29.71 5.75
C TYR A 195 3.75 -29.65 4.66
N CYS A 196 4.74 -28.78 4.85
CA CYS A 196 5.87 -28.63 3.95
C CYS A 196 7.02 -29.60 4.27
N PHE A 197 7.00 -30.28 5.42
CA PHE A 197 8.03 -31.22 5.87
C PHE A 197 8.18 -32.37 4.87
N TYR A 198 7.09 -32.86 4.29
CA TYR A 198 7.18 -33.89 3.25
C TYR A 198 7.56 -33.35 1.86
N LYS A 199 7.60 -32.02 1.67
CA LYS A 199 8.02 -31.34 0.42
C LYS A 199 9.47 -30.81 0.50
N LEU A 200 10.21 -31.18 1.55
CA LEU A 200 11.53 -30.65 1.90
C LEU A 200 12.55 -30.74 0.74
N ASN A 201 13.22 -29.60 0.52
CA ASN A 201 14.44 -29.42 -0.28
C ASN A 201 14.34 -29.38 -1.82
N THR A 202 13.18 -29.13 -2.40
CA THR A 202 13.17 -28.67 -3.81
C THR A 202 13.12 -27.14 -3.86
N PRO A 203 14.23 -26.45 -4.20
CA PRO A 203 14.16 -25.03 -4.49
C PRO A 203 13.15 -24.82 -5.62
N ALA A 204 12.39 -23.71 -5.58
CA ALA A 204 11.48 -23.36 -6.65
C ALA A 204 12.26 -23.32 -7.98
N LYS A 205 12.05 -24.36 -8.82
CA LYS A 205 12.79 -24.53 -10.08
C LYS A 205 12.31 -23.53 -11.13
N TYR A 206 11.04 -23.14 -11.06
CA TYR A 206 10.39 -22.28 -12.04
C TYR A 206 9.72 -21.09 -11.35
N PRO A 207 9.77 -19.90 -11.98
CA PRO A 207 9.03 -18.75 -11.50
C PRO A 207 7.52 -19.03 -11.61
N VAL A 208 6.77 -18.66 -10.57
CA VAL A 208 5.30 -18.64 -10.66
C VAL A 208 4.92 -17.44 -11.54
N LEU A 209 4.38 -17.71 -12.72
CA LEU A 209 4.00 -16.65 -13.65
C LEU A 209 2.70 -15.97 -13.16
N PRO A 210 2.68 -14.64 -13.02
CA PRO A 210 1.45 -13.92 -12.70
C PRO A 210 0.47 -14.01 -13.88
N VAL A 211 -0.82 -14.09 -13.57
CA VAL A 211 -1.88 -14.03 -14.57
C VAL A 211 -2.15 -12.56 -14.90
N TYR A 212 -1.86 -12.17 -16.14
CA TYR A 212 -2.08 -10.80 -16.59
C TYR A 212 -3.49 -10.60 -17.15
N SER A 213 -4.07 -9.44 -16.88
CA SER A 213 -5.36 -9.01 -17.39
C SER A 213 -5.20 -7.81 -18.31
N PHE A 214 -5.68 -7.96 -19.55
CA PHE A 214 -5.63 -6.91 -20.56
C PHE A 214 -6.48 -5.69 -20.16
N LYS A 215 -7.65 -5.92 -19.55
CA LYS A 215 -8.56 -4.86 -19.09
C LYS A 215 -7.88 -3.86 -18.16
N TYR A 216 -7.23 -4.36 -17.10
CA TYR A 216 -6.56 -3.49 -16.12
C TYR A 216 -5.30 -2.85 -16.67
N SER A 217 -4.63 -3.51 -17.62
CA SER A 217 -3.46 -2.94 -18.32
C SER A 217 -3.84 -1.74 -19.18
N ILE A 218 -4.96 -1.80 -19.91
CA ILE A 218 -5.44 -0.64 -20.70
C ILE A 218 -5.84 0.50 -19.78
N ILE A 219 -6.61 0.24 -18.71
CA ILE A 219 -7.07 1.29 -17.80
C ILE A 219 -5.87 2.01 -17.17
N LEU A 220 -4.84 1.26 -16.75
CA LEU A 220 -3.62 1.85 -16.19
C LEU A 220 -2.84 2.65 -17.24
N ALA A 221 -2.71 2.13 -18.47
CA ALA A 221 -2.03 2.85 -19.56
C ALA A 221 -2.74 4.16 -19.96
N VAL A 222 -4.08 4.16 -20.00
CA VAL A 222 -4.86 5.39 -20.24
C VAL A 222 -4.62 6.40 -19.12
N ASN A 223 -4.59 5.95 -17.86
CA ASN A 223 -4.25 6.81 -16.73
C ASN A 223 -2.83 7.38 -16.85
N ASP A 224 -1.87 6.59 -17.32
CA ASP A 224 -0.48 7.03 -17.53
C ASP A 224 -0.39 8.13 -18.61
N ILE A 225 -1.20 8.03 -19.67
CA ILE A 225 -1.31 9.11 -20.67
C ILE A 225 -1.87 10.39 -20.03
N ILE A 226 -2.87 10.27 -19.16
CA ILE A 226 -3.43 11.43 -18.44
C ILE A 226 -2.39 12.03 -17.49
N TYR A 227 -1.60 11.21 -16.79
CA TYR A 227 -0.49 11.68 -15.94
C TYR A 227 0.54 12.46 -16.77
N PHE A 228 0.91 11.92 -17.93
CA PHE A 228 1.83 12.58 -18.84
C PHE A 228 1.27 13.93 -19.35
N LEU A 229 -0.02 14.00 -19.68
CA LEU A 229 -0.67 15.25 -20.09
C LEU A 229 -0.74 16.29 -18.97
N LEU A 230 -1.07 15.86 -17.74
CA LEU A 230 -1.06 16.73 -16.56
C LEU A 230 0.32 17.33 -16.30
N PHE A 231 1.38 16.55 -16.54
CA PHE A 231 2.75 17.02 -16.47
C PHE A 231 3.10 18.00 -17.61
N TYR A 232 2.81 17.62 -18.86
CA TYR A 232 3.25 18.38 -20.04
C TYR A 232 2.50 19.70 -20.25
N THR A 233 1.20 19.75 -19.95
CA THR A 233 0.39 20.97 -20.09
C THR A 233 0.87 22.12 -19.21
N PHE A 234 1.68 21.86 -18.18
CA PHE A 234 2.26 22.91 -17.34
C PHE A 234 3.58 23.47 -17.91
N ASN A 235 4.45 22.62 -18.45
CA ASN A 235 5.74 23.06 -19.00
C ASN A 235 5.59 24.04 -20.17
N ILE A 236 4.49 23.96 -20.93
CA ILE A 236 4.20 24.90 -22.04
C ILE A 236 3.82 26.31 -21.54
N PHE A 237 3.25 26.45 -20.33
CA PHE A 237 2.83 27.76 -19.81
C PHE A 237 3.91 28.50 -19.03
N ILE A 238 5.09 27.89 -18.85
CA ILE A 238 6.23 28.46 -18.12
C ILE A 238 7.44 28.71 -19.04
N SER A 239 7.42 28.22 -20.28
CA SER A 239 8.34 28.65 -21.35
C SER A 239 7.82 29.87 -22.08
#